data_AF-A0A916PZ99-F1
#
_entry.id   AF-A0A916PZ99-F1
#
_cell.length_a   1.000
_cell.length_b   1.000
_cell.length_c   1.000
_cell.angle_alpha   90.00
_cell.angle_beta   90.00
_cell.angle_gamma   90.00
#
_symmetry.space_group_name_H-M   'P 1'
#
loop_
_entity.id
_entity.type
_entity.pdbx_description
1 polymer ?
#
loop_
_entity_poly.entity_id
_entity_poly.type
_entity_poly.pdbx_seq_one_letter_code
_entity_poly.pdbx_strand_id
1 'polypeptide(L)'
;MAAHIHNKVRKLRFFEEDGSEQDAEIPAAAYQMLVDALTLMSQGNGVSLIPIQAELTTQEAADMLNVSRPFVIKLLETGEIPYRKVGTHRRIHLKDAIAYKQQIDTEKSSALDELVKQSQELGLYD
;
A
#
# COMPACT_ATOMS: atom_id res chain seq x y z
N MET A 1 10.84 14.02 -19.27
CA MET A 1 10.17 13.38 -20.42
C MET A 1 8.91 12.72 -19.91
N ALA A 2 7.74 13.32 -20.17
CA ALA A 2 6.45 12.77 -19.75
C ALA A 2 6.05 11.68 -20.76
N ALA A 3 6.15 10.42 -20.36
CA ALA A 3 5.72 9.31 -21.19
C ALA A 3 4.20 9.31 -21.28
N HIS A 4 3.70 9.44 -22.50
CA HIS A 4 2.30 9.26 -22.88
C HIS A 4 1.81 7.86 -22.48
N ILE A 5 1.20 7.73 -21.31
CA ILE A 5 0.38 6.57 -20.98
C ILE A 5 -0.91 6.74 -21.78
N HIS A 6 -1.16 5.83 -22.72
CA HIS A 6 -2.45 5.73 -23.39
C HIS A 6 -3.53 5.54 -22.30
N ASN A 7 -4.28 6.60 -22.01
CA ASN A 7 -5.35 6.57 -21.03
C ASN A 7 -6.53 5.78 -21.59
N LYS A 8 -6.40 4.45 -21.66
CA LYS A 8 -7.52 3.57 -21.98
C LYS A 8 -8.57 3.76 -20.89
N VAL A 9 -9.69 4.35 -21.27
CA VAL A 9 -10.86 4.50 -20.40
C VAL A 9 -11.76 3.28 -20.52
N ARG A 10 -12.44 2.94 -19.42
CA ARG A 10 -13.51 1.93 -19.40
C ARG A 10 -14.81 2.60 -18.99
N LYS A 11 -15.92 2.13 -19.53
CA LYS A 11 -17.27 2.55 -19.14
C LYS A 11 -17.79 1.61 -18.06
N LEU A 12 -18.25 2.19 -16.96
CA LEU A 12 -19.05 1.50 -15.94
C LEU A 12 -20.47 2.06 -15.99
N ARG A 13 -21.43 1.17 -15.71
CA ARG A 13 -22.82 1.55 -15.51
C ARG A 13 -23.22 1.20 -14.07
N PHE A 14 -23.77 2.18 -13.38
CA PHE A 14 -24.34 2.05 -12.05
C PHE A 14 -25.86 1.95 -12.17
N PHE A 15 -26.45 1.07 -11.38
CA PHE A 15 -27.89 0.90 -11.26
C PHE A 15 -28.24 1.27 -9.81
N GLU A 16 -29.02 2.33 -9.65
CA GLU A 16 -29.49 2.80 -8.35
C GLU A 16 -30.81 2.12 -7.96
N GLU A 17 -31.16 2.15 -6.67
CA GLU A 17 -32.40 1.54 -6.17
C GLU A 17 -33.67 2.19 -6.74
N ASP A 18 -33.60 3.45 -7.17
CA ASP A 18 -34.69 4.17 -7.81
C ASP A 18 -34.87 3.81 -9.30
N GLY A 19 -34.04 2.88 -9.82
CA GLY A 19 -34.03 2.45 -11.20
C GLY A 19 -33.31 3.39 -12.15
N SER A 20 -32.67 4.45 -11.65
CA SER A 20 -31.82 5.30 -12.47
C SER A 20 -30.53 4.58 -12.87
N GLU A 21 -30.09 4.85 -14.10
CA GLU A 21 -28.83 4.36 -14.64
C GLU A 21 -27.85 5.53 -14.78
N GLN A 22 -26.62 5.34 -14.29
CA GLN A 22 -25.55 6.31 -14.46
C GLN A 22 -24.36 5.65 -15.16
N ASP A 23 -23.92 6.23 -16.27
CA ASP A 23 -22.68 5.83 -16.93
C ASP A 23 -21.51 6.70 -16.42
N ALA A 24 -20.37 6.08 -16.12
CA ALA A 24 -19.13 6.78 -15.81
C ALA A 24 -17.96 6.22 -16.62
N GLU A 25 -17.08 7.11 -17.07
CA GLU A 25 -15.79 6.75 -17.64
C GLU A 25 -14.72 6.78 -16.57
N ILE A 26 -13.98 5.67 -16.44
CA ILE A 26 -12.90 5.54 -15.47
C ILE A 26 -11.58 5.14 -16.16
N PRO A 27 -10.42 5.56 -15.63
CA PRO A 27 -9.13 5.07 -16.10
C PRO A 27 -9.01 3.55 -15.96
N ALA A 28 -8.32 2.89 -16.89
CA ALA A 28 -8.07 1.45 -16.80
C ALA A 28 -7.43 1.02 -15.46
N ALA A 29 -6.57 1.85 -14.88
CA ALA A 29 -5.97 1.59 -13.57
C ALA A 29 -7.01 1.57 -12.44
N ALA A 30 -7.99 2.48 -12.45
CA ALA A 30 -9.07 2.51 -11.47
C ALA A 30 -10.00 1.30 -11.60
N TYR A 31 -10.23 0.84 -12.84
CA TYR A 31 -10.98 -0.40 -13.09
C TYR A 31 -10.27 -1.61 -12.48
N GLN A 32 -8.96 -1.74 -12.71
CA GLN A 32 -8.18 -2.84 -12.13
C GLN A 32 -8.20 -2.79 -10.60
N MET A 33 -8.02 -1.61 -10.01
CA MET A 33 -8.12 -1.40 -8.56
C MET A 33 -9.48 -1.87 -8.00
N LEU A 34 -10.58 -1.61 -8.71
CA LEU A 34 -11.92 -2.07 -8.30
C LEU A 34 -12.02 -3.60 -8.33
N VAL A 35 -11.50 -4.26 -9.37
CA VAL A 35 -11.46 -5.73 -9.48
C VAL A 35 -10.66 -6.36 -8.33
N ASP A 36 -9.50 -5.79 -8.02
CA ASP A 36 -8.63 -6.28 -6.96
C ASP A 36 -9.30 -6.09 -5.59
N ALA A 37 -9.93 -4.93 -5.36
CA ALA A 37 -10.69 -4.65 -4.14
C ALA A 37 -11.86 -5.63 -3.95
N LEU A 38 -12.67 -5.86 -4.98
CA LEU A 38 -13.78 -6.82 -4.93
C LEU A 38 -13.29 -8.25 -4.67
N THR A 39 -12.15 -8.62 -5.24
CA THR A 39 -11.52 -9.93 -4.99
C THR A 39 -11.13 -10.08 -3.53
N LEU A 40 -10.47 -9.08 -2.95
CA LEU A 40 -10.11 -9.07 -1.52
C LEU A 40 -11.36 -9.17 -0.63
N MET A 41 -12.41 -8.40 -0.95
CA MET A 41 -13.67 -8.45 -0.20
C MET A 41 -14.35 -9.81 -0.29
N SER A 42 -14.33 -10.47 -1.46
CA SER A 42 -14.88 -11.82 -1.62
C SER A 42 -14.18 -12.88 -0.77
N GLN A 43 -12.93 -12.61 -0.38
CA GLN A 43 -12.12 -13.46 0.51
C GLN A 43 -12.30 -13.10 1.99
N GLY A 44 -13.19 -12.14 2.32
CA GLY A 44 -13.41 -11.66 3.68
C GLY A 44 -12.39 -10.62 4.16
N ASN A 45 -11.53 -10.11 3.27
CA ASN A 45 -10.54 -9.08 3.62
C ASN A 45 -11.19 -7.68 3.53
N GLY A 46 -10.98 -6.86 4.56
CA GLY A 46 -11.36 -5.45 4.53
C GLY A 46 -10.49 -4.65 3.56
N VAL A 47 -11.09 -3.70 2.84
CA VAL A 47 -10.40 -2.80 1.90
C VAL A 47 -10.59 -1.35 2.35
N SER A 48 -9.53 -0.54 2.31
CA SER A 48 -9.56 0.89 2.65
C SER A 48 -8.98 1.74 1.52
N LEU A 49 -9.66 2.85 1.18
CA LEU A 49 -9.20 3.82 0.20
C LEU A 49 -8.60 5.03 0.93
N ILE A 50 -7.30 5.23 0.81
CA ILE A 50 -6.57 6.31 1.51
C ILE A 50 -6.03 7.31 0.47
N PRO A 51 -6.37 8.61 0.55
CA PRO A 51 -5.81 9.62 -0.34
C PRO A 51 -4.28 9.69 -0.26
N ILE A 52 -3.61 9.89 -1.41
CA ILE A 52 -2.12 9.95 -1.46
C ILE A 52 -1.55 11.10 -0.63
N GLN A 53 -2.30 12.21 -0.50
CA GLN A 53 -1.92 13.36 0.34
C GLN A 53 -2.30 13.20 1.81
N ALA A 54 -2.83 12.03 2.21
CA ALA A 54 -3.22 11.79 3.58
C ALA A 54 -2.02 11.74 4.52
N GLU A 55 -2.27 12.19 5.74
CA GLU A 55 -1.42 11.90 6.87
C GLU A 55 -2.01 10.76 7.67
N LEU A 56 -1.17 9.78 7.95
CA LEU A 56 -1.49 8.65 8.80
C LEU A 56 -1.24 9.00 10.25
N THR A 57 -2.13 8.54 11.11
CA THR A 57 -1.84 8.34 12.53
C THR A 57 -0.80 7.24 12.71
N THR A 58 -0.18 7.18 13.89
CA THR A 58 0.75 6.09 14.24
C THR A 58 0.08 4.72 14.21
N GLN A 59 -1.25 4.64 14.38
CA GLN A 59 -1.98 3.38 14.31
C GLN A 59 -2.17 2.96 12.85
N GLU A 60 -2.67 3.84 11.99
CA GLU A 60 -2.86 3.54 10.57
C GLU A 60 -1.54 3.18 9.87
N ALA A 61 -0.43 3.84 10.24
CA ALA A 61 0.89 3.46 9.75
C ALA A 61 1.33 2.08 10.27
N ALA A 62 0.98 1.71 11.50
CA ALA A 62 1.29 0.40 12.05
C ALA A 62 0.52 -0.70 11.31
N ASP A 63 -0.77 -0.47 11.07
CA ASP A 63 -1.63 -1.38 10.33
C ASP A 63 -1.12 -1.55 8.88
N MET A 64 -0.70 -0.46 8.22
CA MET A 64 -0.13 -0.49 6.87
C MET A 64 1.21 -1.22 6.77
N LEU A 65 2.08 -1.02 7.75
CA LEU A 65 3.39 -1.66 7.82
C LEU A 65 3.32 -3.10 8.35
N ASN A 66 2.15 -3.54 8.82
CA ASN A 66 1.92 -4.83 9.46
C ASN A 66 2.86 -5.07 10.66
N VAL A 67 2.97 -4.06 11.53
CA VAL A 67 3.83 -4.04 12.72
C VAL A 67 3.07 -3.46 13.91
N SER A 68 3.67 -3.53 15.11
CA SER A 68 3.04 -2.93 16.29
C SER A 68 3.17 -1.40 16.29
N ARG A 69 2.18 -0.71 16.85
CA ARG A 69 2.23 0.76 17.01
C ARG A 69 3.45 1.26 17.81
N PRO A 70 3.89 0.60 18.91
CA PRO A 70 5.13 0.97 19.60
C PRO A 70 6.36 0.91 18.69
N PHE A 71 6.41 -0.07 17.77
CA PHE A 71 7.50 -0.16 16.80
C PHE A 71 7.50 1.03 15.84
N VAL A 72 6.33 1.43 15.31
CA VAL A 72 6.23 2.65 14.51
C VAL A 72 6.73 3.86 15.29
N ILE A 73 6.29 4.04 16.55
CA ILE A 73 6.75 5.16 17.38
C ILE A 73 8.28 5.18 17.51
N LYS A 74 8.90 4.02 17.72
CA LYS A 74 10.36 3.89 17.75
C LYS A 74 11.00 4.38 16.44
N LEU A 75 10.49 3.94 15.28
CA LEU A 75 10.98 4.38 13.97
C LEU A 75 10.91 5.90 13.78
N LEU A 76 9.83 6.52 14.27
CA LEU A 76 9.69 7.99 14.22
C LEU A 76 10.70 8.68 15.14
N GLU A 77 10.92 8.15 16.35
CA GLU A 77 11.83 8.72 17.33
C GLU A 77 13.31 8.54 16.94
N THR A 78 13.64 7.47 16.21
CA THR A 78 14.97 7.24 15.65
C THR A 78 15.21 7.94 14.32
N GLY A 79 14.17 8.54 13.71
CA GLY A 79 14.28 9.30 12.46
C GLY A 79 14.26 8.44 11.18
N GLU A 80 13.95 7.16 11.30
CA GLU A 80 13.84 6.22 10.16
C GLU A 80 12.65 6.58 9.25
N ILE A 81 11.58 7.09 9.85
CA ILE A 81 10.41 7.57 9.11
C ILE A 81 10.16 9.04 9.50
N PRO A 82 10.16 9.98 8.53
CA PRO A 82 9.78 11.35 8.75
C PRO A 82 8.37 11.49 9.34
N TYR A 83 8.21 12.41 10.28
CA TYR A 83 6.89 12.75 10.83
C TYR A 83 6.81 14.22 11.21
N ARG A 84 5.59 14.71 11.35
CA ARG A 84 5.31 16.00 11.97
C ARG A 84 4.43 15.83 13.21
N LYS A 85 4.46 16.83 14.08
CA LYS A 85 3.53 16.93 15.20
C LYS A 85 2.38 17.86 14.84
N VAL A 86 1.16 17.40 15.09
CA VAL A 86 -0.07 18.20 15.03
C VAL A 86 -0.65 18.21 16.45
N GLY A 87 -0.44 19.32 17.16
CA GLY A 87 -0.62 19.36 18.60
C GLY A 87 0.30 18.36 19.30
N THR A 88 -0.28 17.45 20.08
CA THR A 88 0.45 16.37 20.78
C THR A 88 0.59 15.08 19.96
N HIS A 89 -0.09 14.99 18.81
CA HIS A 89 -0.12 13.77 18.01
C HIS A 89 0.93 13.78 16.89
N ARG A 90 1.49 12.61 16.62
CA ARG A 90 2.36 12.38 15.45
C ARG A 90 1.51 12.11 14.21
N ARG A 91 1.97 12.61 13.08
CA ARG A 91 1.39 12.43 11.75
C ARG A 91 2.49 12.08 10.76
N ILE A 92 2.25 11.05 9.98
CA ILE A 92 3.21 10.48 9.03
C ILE A 92 2.61 10.67 7.64
N HIS A 93 3.34 11.25 6.69
CA HIS A 93 2.82 11.27 5.32
C HIS A 93 2.79 9.86 4.75
N LEU A 94 1.70 9.51 4.07
CA LEU A 94 1.55 8.20 3.44
C LEU A 94 2.75 7.84 2.54
N LYS A 95 3.27 8.81 1.76
CA LYS A 95 4.44 8.63 0.90
C LYS A 95 5.68 8.14 1.67
N ASP A 96 5.88 8.62 2.89
CA ASP A 96 7.07 8.33 3.70
C ASP A 96 6.95 6.92 4.30
N ALA A 97 5.74 6.54 4.72
CA ALA A 97 5.45 5.17 5.16
C ALA A 97 5.61 4.14 4.02
N ILE A 98 5.16 4.48 2.80
CA ILE A 98 5.34 3.62 1.61
C ILE A 98 6.82 3.46 1.27
N ALA A 99 7.58 4.56 1.27
CA ALA A 99 9.01 4.53 0.98
C ALA A 99 9.77 3.61 1.95
N TYR A 100 9.48 3.72 3.25
CA TYR A 100 10.04 2.84 4.26
C TYR A 100 9.68 1.37 4.02
N LYS A 101 8.40 1.07 3.71
CA LYS A 101 7.96 -0.30 3.41
C LYS A 101 8.74 -0.89 2.24
N GLN A 102 8.90 -0.14 1.16
CA GLN A 102 9.62 -0.58 -0.04
C GLN A 102 11.10 -0.85 0.23
N GLN A 103 11.74 -0.01 1.04
CA GLN A 103 13.12 -0.25 1.48
C GLN A 103 13.24 -1.59 2.22
N ILE A 104 12.39 -1.80 3.24
CA ILE A 104 12.42 -3.01 4.06
C ILE A 104 12.09 -4.27 3.26
N ASP A 105 11.12 -4.20 2.35
CA ASP A 105 10.75 -5.35 1.51
C ASP A 105 11.89 -5.72 0.55
N THR A 106 12.64 -4.73 0.06
CA THR A 106 13.84 -4.96 -0.75
C THR A 106 14.95 -5.63 0.06
N GLU A 107 15.25 -5.14 1.27
CA GLU A 107 16.26 -5.72 2.17
C GLU A 107 15.91 -7.17 2.58
N LYS A 108 14.63 -7.44 2.85
CA LYS A 108 14.16 -8.80 3.14
C LYS A 108 14.33 -9.74 1.96
N SER A 109 14.01 -9.30 0.75
CA SER A 109 14.19 -10.11 -0.45
C SER A 109 15.66 -10.46 -0.65
N SER A 110 16.57 -9.49 -0.52
CA SER A 110 18.01 -9.75 -0.68
C SER A 110 18.54 -10.71 0.38
N ALA A 111 18.08 -10.61 1.63
CA ALA A 111 18.51 -11.53 2.69
C ALA A 111 18.03 -12.97 2.42
N LEU A 112 16.82 -13.15 1.90
CA LEU A 112 16.32 -14.46 1.50
C LEU A 112 17.12 -15.05 0.33
N ASP A 113 17.45 -14.22 -0.68
CA ASP A 113 18.26 -14.64 -1.82
C ASP A 113 19.66 -15.10 -1.36
N GLU A 114 20.26 -14.40 -0.40
CA GLU A 114 21.53 -14.78 0.22
C GLU A 114 21.44 -16.13 0.97
N LEU A 115 20.37 -16.34 1.74
CA LEU A 115 20.16 -17.61 2.45
C LEU A 115 19.94 -18.78 1.48
N VAL A 116 19.22 -18.57 0.38
CA VAL A 116 19.02 -19.58 -0.68
C VAL A 116 20.34 -19.91 -1.36
N LYS A 117 21.16 -18.88 -1.67
CA LYS A 117 22.48 -19.11 -2.27
C LYS A 117 23.39 -19.89 -1.33
N GLN A 118 23.41 -19.54 -0.04
CA GLN A 118 24.20 -20.27 0.96
C GLN A 118 23.72 -21.72 1.14
N SER A 119 22.41 -21.98 1.10
CA SER A 119 21.89 -23.35 1.22
C SER A 119 22.19 -24.22 -0.01
N GLN A 120 22.21 -23.63 -1.22
CA GLN A 120 22.66 -24.28 -2.45
C GLN A 120 24.16 -24.59 -2.41
N GLU A 121 24.99 -23.67 -1.94
CA GLU A 121 26.43 -23.88 -1.76
C GLU A 121 26.74 -24.97 -0.73
N LEU A 122 25.87 -25.14 0.27
CA LEU A 122 25.97 -26.17 1.31
C LEU A 122 25.31 -27.51 0.91
N GLY A 123 24.74 -27.63 -0.29
CA GLY A 123 24.11 -28.86 -0.78
C GLY A 123 22.87 -29.30 0.01
N LEU A 124 22.17 -28.36 0.64
CA LEU A 124 20.99 -28.63 1.48
C LEU A 124 19.67 -28.73 0.68
N TYR A 125 19.73 -28.55 -0.64
CA TYR A 125 18.62 -28.72 -1.57
C TYR A 125 19.10 -29.46 -2.83
N ASP A 126 18.62 -30.70 -3.00
CA ASP A 126 18.50 -31.42 -4.29
C ASP A 126 17.03 -31.40 -4.74
#